data_AF-A0AAE3EH76-F1
#
_entry.id   AF-A0AAE3EH76-F1
#
_cell.length_a   1.000
_cell.length_b   1.000
_cell.length_c   1.000
_cell.angle_alpha   90.00
_cell.angle_beta   90.00
_cell.angle_gamma   90.00
#
_symmetry.space_group_name_H-M   'P 1'
#
loop_
_entity.id
_entity.type
_entity.pdbx_description
1 polymer ?
#
loop_
_entity_poly.entity_id
_entity_poly.type
_entity_poly.pdbx_seq_one_letter_code
_entity_poly.pdbx_strand_id
1 'polypeptide(L)'
;MADLAIQQDARAETVERIESRFEQKGSKAFYGDQDIFLYPAVFGSGGTVSFDVSRTAWQHGIQTPLHLSASLYCRWILNPHWNPVKTVAALCHAFLYHVDLDNEGQRKLLFTFPAFSPVEGIIGVPVRATINGFRTEYIFIEGDEE
;
A
#
# COMPACT_ATOMS: atom_id res chain seq x y z
N MET A 1 -27.45 -36.99 -28.85
CA MET A 1 -26.01 -36.93 -29.21
C MET A 1 -25.83 -35.89 -30.30
N ALA A 2 -24.75 -35.09 -30.19
CA ALA A 2 -24.40 -33.86 -30.92
C ALA A 2 -25.34 -32.69 -30.59
N ASP A 3 -25.03 -31.72 -29.73
CA ASP A 3 -23.77 -30.98 -29.48
C ASP A 3 -23.14 -30.43 -30.75
N LEU A 4 -23.51 -29.19 -31.08
CA LEU A 4 -22.88 -28.37 -32.11
C LEU A 4 -22.69 -26.98 -31.52
N ALA A 5 -21.50 -26.85 -30.93
CA ALA A 5 -20.91 -25.65 -30.38
C ALA A 5 -21.00 -24.47 -31.35
N ILE A 6 -21.64 -23.40 -30.90
CA ILE A 6 -21.53 -22.08 -31.53
C ILE A 6 -20.18 -21.52 -31.08
N GLN A 7 -19.13 -21.78 -31.86
CA GLN A 7 -17.85 -21.07 -31.78
C GLN A 7 -18.09 -19.62 -32.20
N GLN A 8 -18.29 -18.73 -31.22
CA GLN A 8 -18.15 -17.30 -31.44
C GLN A 8 -16.65 -16.98 -31.40
N ASP A 9 -16.03 -16.90 -32.58
CA ASP A 9 -14.75 -16.23 -32.79
C ASP A 9 -14.94 -14.73 -32.54
N ALA A 10 -14.96 -14.33 -31.28
CA ALA A 10 -14.83 -12.94 -30.89
C ALA A 10 -13.36 -12.54 -31.10
N ARG A 11 -13.05 -12.01 -32.29
CA ARG A 11 -11.83 -11.24 -32.55
C ARG A 11 -11.72 -10.15 -31.49
N ALA A 12 -10.86 -10.37 -30.50
CA ALA A 12 -10.44 -9.33 -29.58
C ALA A 12 -9.57 -8.35 -30.37
N GLU A 13 -10.17 -7.26 -30.84
CA GLU A 13 -9.42 -6.10 -31.29
C GLU A 13 -8.52 -5.67 -30.12
N THR A 14 -7.21 -5.77 -30.30
CA THR A 14 -6.23 -5.19 -29.40
C THR A 14 -6.35 -3.68 -29.49
N VAL A 15 -7.26 -3.13 -28.68
CA VAL A 15 -7.27 -1.71 -28.36
C VAL A 15 -6.02 -1.47 -27.53
N GLU A 16 -5.01 -0.84 -28.14
CA GLU A 16 -3.86 -0.32 -27.41
C GLU A 16 -4.41 0.51 -26.23
N ARG A 17 -4.07 0.07 -25.01
CA ARG A 17 -4.49 0.73 -23.77
C ARG A 17 -3.96 2.16 -23.81
N ILE A 18 -4.84 3.09 -24.14
CA ILE A 18 -4.61 4.52 -23.90
C ILE A 18 -4.26 4.65 -22.42
N GLU A 19 -3.08 5.17 -22.11
CA GLU A 19 -2.60 5.40 -20.74
C GLU A 19 -3.74 5.97 -19.90
N SER A 20 -4.04 5.29 -18.80
CA SER A 20 -5.20 5.64 -17.99
C SER A 20 -5.01 7.04 -17.42
N ARG A 21 -6.02 7.91 -17.57
CA ARG A 21 -6.02 9.25 -16.93
C ARG A 21 -5.94 9.18 -15.39
N PHE A 22 -6.07 7.98 -14.82
CA PHE A 22 -5.92 7.67 -13.41
C PHE A 22 -4.55 7.05 -13.07
N GLU A 23 -3.55 7.13 -13.95
CA GLU A 23 -2.20 6.69 -13.63
C GLU A 23 -1.61 7.56 -12.51
N GLN A 24 -1.64 6.97 -11.32
CA GLN A 24 -1.17 7.55 -10.07
C GLN A 24 0.35 7.74 -10.18
N LYS A 25 0.78 9.00 -10.36
CA LYS A 25 2.18 9.37 -10.51
C LYS A 25 2.93 9.08 -9.21
N GLY A 26 3.85 8.14 -9.24
CA GLY A 26 4.94 8.11 -8.28
C GLY A 26 6.27 7.76 -8.92
N SER A 27 7.32 7.84 -8.12
CA SER A 27 8.70 7.68 -8.60
C SER A 27 8.99 6.22 -8.88
N LYS A 28 9.12 5.89 -10.17
CA LYS A 28 9.78 4.68 -10.61
C LYS A 28 11.29 4.89 -10.57
N ALA A 29 12.00 3.94 -10.00
CA ALA A 29 13.45 3.83 -10.05
C ALA A 29 13.81 2.55 -10.80
N PHE A 30 14.86 2.62 -11.60
CA PHE A 30 15.44 1.44 -12.24
C PHE A 30 16.40 0.80 -11.24
N TYR A 31 16.14 -0.46 -10.86
CA TYR A 31 17.11 -1.28 -10.15
C TYR A 31 17.32 -2.57 -10.95
N GLY A 32 18.43 -2.63 -11.68
CA GLY A 32 18.63 -3.64 -12.73
C GLY A 32 17.68 -3.41 -13.91
N ASP A 33 17.06 -4.49 -14.39
CA ASP A 33 16.15 -4.50 -15.56
C ASP A 33 14.66 -4.37 -15.19
N GLN A 34 14.36 -3.99 -13.94
CA GLN A 34 12.99 -3.90 -13.42
C GLN A 34 12.63 -2.48 -12.98
N ASP A 35 11.41 -2.06 -13.37
CA ASP A 35 10.74 -0.87 -12.85
C ASP A 35 10.34 -1.11 -11.39
N ILE A 36 11.09 -0.56 -10.44
CA ILE A 36 10.74 -0.63 -9.01
C ILE A 36 10.20 0.72 -8.57
N PHE A 37 9.01 0.74 -8.00
CA PHE A 37 8.50 1.93 -7.34
C PHE A 37 9.10 2.00 -5.94
N LEU A 38 9.76 3.11 -5.63
CA LEU A 38 10.44 3.32 -4.35
C LEU A 38 9.86 4.53 -3.64
N TYR A 39 9.58 4.34 -2.35
CA TYR A 39 9.29 5.43 -1.43
C TYR A 39 10.58 5.91 -0.74
N PRO A 40 10.72 7.22 -0.48
CA PRO A 40 11.91 7.77 0.16
C PRO A 40 12.09 7.24 1.58
N ALA A 41 13.34 6.91 1.94
CA ALA A 41 13.70 6.54 3.29
C ALA A 41 13.84 7.79 4.19
N VAL A 42 13.34 7.69 5.41
CA VAL A 42 13.43 8.69 6.47
C VAL A 42 14.14 8.07 7.66
N PHE A 43 15.21 8.72 8.10
CA PHE A 43 16.02 8.29 9.23
C PHE A 43 15.53 8.96 10.51
N GLY A 44 14.98 8.15 11.42
CA GLY A 44 14.52 8.61 12.73
C GLY A 44 15.67 8.82 13.72
N SER A 45 15.36 9.51 14.82
CA SER A 45 16.27 9.64 15.97
C SER A 45 16.51 8.27 16.60
N GLY A 46 17.75 7.78 16.57
CA GLY A 46 18.11 6.44 17.05
C GLY A 46 18.46 5.44 15.96
N GLY A 47 18.55 5.86 14.70
CA GLY A 47 18.97 5.01 13.58
C GLY A 47 17.88 4.11 13.01
N THR A 48 16.64 4.25 13.48
CA THR A 48 15.47 3.59 12.92
C THR A 48 15.18 4.13 11.51
N VAL A 49 15.12 3.22 10.54
CA VAL A 49 14.76 3.54 9.16
C VAL A 49 13.25 3.35 8.98
N SER A 50 12.62 4.37 8.42
CA SER A 50 11.22 4.35 8.02
C SER A 50 11.09 4.80 6.56
N PHE A 51 9.94 4.58 5.95
CA PHE A 51 9.68 4.95 4.55
C PHE A 51 8.51 5.91 4.47
N ASP A 52 8.71 7.06 3.83
CA ASP A 52 7.70 8.11 3.71
C ASP A 52 6.77 7.81 2.52
N VAL A 53 5.50 7.54 2.84
CA VAL A 53 4.43 7.28 1.89
C VAL A 53 3.40 8.42 1.82
N SER A 54 3.74 9.59 2.39
CA SER A 54 2.82 10.73 2.55
C SER A 54 2.21 11.18 1.22
N ARG A 55 2.97 11.17 0.13
CA ARG A 55 2.45 11.56 -1.19
C ARG A 55 1.28 10.70 -1.66
N THR A 56 1.36 9.40 -1.43
CA THR A 56 0.26 8.47 -1.74
C THR A 56 -0.86 8.67 -0.74
N ALA A 57 -0.55 8.78 0.55
CA ALA A 57 -1.52 8.98 1.62
C ALA A 57 -2.38 10.25 1.42
N TRP A 58 -1.78 11.35 0.94
CA TRP A 58 -2.46 12.61 0.62
C TRP A 58 -3.54 12.43 -0.45
N GLN A 59 -3.32 11.56 -1.43
CA GLN A 59 -4.29 11.26 -2.47
C GLN A 59 -5.51 10.49 -1.93
N HIS A 60 -5.38 9.87 -0.76
CA HIS A 60 -6.43 9.15 -0.06
C HIS A 60 -6.99 9.91 1.16
N GLY A 61 -6.65 11.20 1.31
CA GLY A 61 -7.25 12.07 2.33
C GLY A 61 -6.49 12.16 3.66
N ILE A 62 -5.38 11.44 3.83
CA ILE A 62 -4.54 11.50 5.05
C ILE A 62 -3.53 12.63 4.88
N GLN A 63 -3.82 13.83 5.40
CA GLN A 63 -2.95 15.02 5.27
C GLN A 63 -1.70 14.98 6.15
N THR A 64 -1.78 14.26 7.28
CA THR A 64 -0.65 14.08 8.19
C THR A 64 0.44 13.23 7.52
N PRO A 65 1.73 13.58 7.65
CA PRO A 65 2.81 12.76 7.13
C PRO A 65 2.70 11.31 7.61
N LEU A 66 2.85 10.35 6.68
CA LEU A 66 2.65 8.93 6.92
C LEU A 66 3.94 8.16 6.63
N HIS A 67 4.49 7.53 7.66
CA HIS A 67 5.72 6.75 7.59
C HIS A 67 5.45 5.27 7.90
N LEU A 68 6.05 4.38 7.14
CA LEU A 68 6.01 2.94 7.35
C LEU A 68 7.31 2.43 7.96
N SER A 69 7.23 1.43 8.84
CA SER A 69 8.42 0.72 9.32
C SER A 69 9.14 -0.01 8.17
N ALA A 70 10.46 -0.18 8.31
CA ALA A 70 11.23 -0.91 7.31
C ALA A 70 10.78 -2.36 7.13
N SER A 71 10.38 -3.04 8.22
CA SER A 71 9.87 -4.42 8.16
C SER A 71 8.59 -4.52 7.34
N LEU A 72 7.61 -3.65 7.61
CA LEU A 72 6.35 -3.58 6.88
C LEU A 72 6.59 -3.23 5.40
N TYR A 73 7.44 -2.24 5.16
CA TYR A 73 7.79 -1.79 3.82
C TYR A 73 8.42 -2.90 2.98
N CYS A 74 9.50 -3.53 3.47
CA CYS A 74 10.22 -4.55 2.72
C CYS A 74 9.37 -5.80 2.48
N ARG A 75 8.53 -6.19 3.44
CA ARG A 75 7.74 -7.42 3.35
C ARG A 75 6.51 -7.27 2.45
N TRP A 76 5.81 -6.15 2.54
CA TRP A 76 4.48 -6.01 1.93
C TRP A 76 4.41 -4.94 0.84
N ILE A 77 5.26 -3.91 0.89
CA ILE A 77 5.24 -2.82 -0.10
C ILE A 77 6.25 -3.07 -1.21
N LEU A 78 7.51 -3.36 -0.87
CA LEU A 78 8.58 -3.68 -1.82
C LEU A 78 8.47 -5.13 -2.37
N ASN A 79 7.27 -5.69 -2.43
CA ASN A 79 7.04 -7.03 -2.94
C ASN A 79 6.83 -6.97 -4.46
N PRO A 80 7.60 -7.70 -5.28
CA PRO A 80 7.49 -7.66 -6.73
C PRO A 80 6.16 -8.17 -7.28
N HIS A 81 5.39 -8.92 -6.47
CA HIS A 81 4.10 -9.45 -6.89
C HIS A 81 2.97 -8.42 -6.82
N TRP A 82 3.18 -7.28 -6.15
CA TRP A 82 2.15 -6.27 -5.90
C TRP A 82 2.55 -4.91 -6.42
N ASN A 83 1.52 -4.11 -6.77
CA ASN A 83 1.76 -2.70 -7.04
C ASN A 83 1.86 -1.96 -5.68
N PRO A 84 3.03 -1.42 -5.32
CA PRO A 84 3.24 -0.80 -4.01
C PRO A 84 2.31 0.37 -3.74
N VAL A 85 1.88 1.10 -4.78
CA VAL A 85 0.90 2.20 -4.64
C VAL A 85 -0.46 1.64 -4.23
N LYS A 86 -0.90 0.54 -4.84
CA LYS A 86 -2.16 -0.12 -4.48
C LYS A 86 -2.10 -0.72 -3.08
N THR A 87 -0.96 -1.28 -2.67
CA THR A 87 -0.81 -1.80 -1.31
C THR A 87 -0.88 -0.67 -0.28
N VAL A 88 -0.21 0.45 -0.54
CA VAL A 88 -0.30 1.65 0.33
C VAL A 88 -1.72 2.21 0.34
N ALA A 89 -2.41 2.24 -0.80
CA ALA A 89 -3.82 2.66 -0.87
C ALA A 89 -4.72 1.78 0.00
N ALA A 90 -4.58 0.45 -0.09
CA ALA A 90 -5.33 -0.49 0.74
C ALA A 90 -5.06 -0.28 2.23
N LEU A 91 -3.79 -0.04 2.59
CA LEU A 91 -3.40 0.30 3.96
C LEU A 91 -4.00 1.64 4.42
N CYS A 92 -4.03 2.67 3.58
CA CYS A 92 -4.66 3.96 3.89
C CYS A 92 -6.17 3.81 4.12
N HIS A 93 -6.84 3.03 3.27
CA HIS A 93 -8.28 2.76 3.43
C HIS A 93 -8.58 1.98 4.70
N ALA A 94 -7.79 0.95 5.03
CA ALA A 94 -7.93 0.20 6.27
C ALA A 94 -7.70 1.11 7.49
N PHE A 95 -6.67 1.96 7.46
CA PHE A 95 -6.41 2.92 8.53
C PHE A 95 -7.60 3.86 8.75
N LEU A 96 -8.10 4.53 7.71
CA LEU A 96 -9.22 5.46 7.82
C LEU A 96 -10.50 4.78 8.33
N TYR A 97 -10.80 3.58 7.83
CA TYR A 97 -11.92 2.79 8.32
C TYR A 97 -11.84 2.55 9.82
N HIS A 98 -10.66 2.20 10.33
CA HIS A 98 -10.48 1.98 11.77
C HIS A 98 -10.44 3.27 12.59
N VAL A 99 -9.98 4.39 12.01
CA VAL A 99 -10.09 5.72 12.64
C VAL A 99 -11.55 6.12 12.79
N ASP A 100 -12.40 5.88 11.79
CA ASP A 100 -13.83 6.18 11.86
C ASP A 100 -14.55 5.34 12.93
N LEU A 101 -14.01 4.17 13.27
CA LEU A 101 -14.52 3.30 14.34
C LEU A 101 -13.97 3.63 15.73
N ASP A 102 -12.88 4.39 15.81
CA ASP A 102 -12.24 4.76 17.08
C ASP A 102 -13.01 5.89 17.77
N ASN A 103 -13.95 5.50 18.64
CA ASN A 103 -14.74 6.42 19.44
C ASN A 103 -13.97 6.98 20.66
N GLU A 104 -12.79 6.45 20.95
CA GLU A 104 -12.00 6.80 22.14
C GLU A 104 -10.89 7.80 21.85
N GLY A 105 -10.61 8.08 20.56
CA GLY A 105 -9.58 9.01 20.13
C GLY A 105 -8.18 8.57 20.56
N GLN A 106 -7.92 7.27 20.50
CA GLN A 106 -6.65 6.69 20.92
C GLN A 106 -5.54 7.15 19.96
N ARG A 107 -4.37 7.49 20.52
CA ARG A 107 -3.18 7.82 19.71
C ARG A 107 -2.52 6.60 19.09
N LYS A 108 -3.01 5.41 19.44
CA LYS A 108 -2.54 4.11 18.96
C LYS A 108 -3.73 3.33 18.45
N LEU A 109 -3.64 2.83 17.23
CA LEU A 109 -4.70 2.09 16.57
C LEU A 109 -4.12 0.77 16.07
N LEU A 110 -4.70 -0.34 16.53
CA LEU A 110 -4.41 -1.66 16.02
C LEU A 110 -5.45 -2.00 14.97
N PHE A 111 -5.00 -2.40 13.78
CA PHE A 111 -5.88 -2.75 12.69
C PHE A 111 -5.24 -3.76 11.76
N THR A 112 -6.04 -4.29 10.85
CA THR A 112 -5.60 -5.29 9.88
C THR A 112 -5.84 -4.74 8.48
N PHE A 113 -4.86 -4.83 7.59
CA PHE A 113 -5.06 -4.48 6.18
C PHE A 113 -4.92 -5.71 5.28
N PRO A 114 -5.66 -5.76 4.16
CA PRO A 114 -5.56 -6.86 3.22
C PRO A 114 -4.25 -6.73 2.42
N ALA A 115 -3.41 -7.75 2.53
CA ALA A 115 -2.22 -7.93 1.71
C ALA A 115 -2.30 -9.28 1.00
N PHE A 116 -1.37 -9.56 0.10
CA PHE A 116 -1.32 -10.85 -0.58
C PHE A 116 0.01 -11.54 -0.36
N SER A 117 -0.12 -12.81 -0.04
CA SER A 117 0.96 -13.77 0.01
C SER A 117 0.87 -14.67 -1.22
N PRO A 118 1.99 -14.91 -1.94
CA PRO A 118 2.02 -15.87 -3.04
C PRO A 118 1.72 -17.31 -2.58
N VAL A 119 1.82 -17.59 -1.27
CA VAL A 119 1.58 -18.92 -0.69
C VAL A 119 0.12 -19.09 -0.26
N GLU A 120 -0.47 -18.06 0.35
CA GLU A 120 -1.77 -18.16 1.05
C GLU A 120 -2.89 -17.36 0.37
N GLY A 121 -2.58 -16.58 -0.67
CA GLY A 121 -3.54 -15.67 -1.30
C GLY A 121 -3.70 -14.37 -0.51
N ILE A 122 -4.92 -13.84 -0.45
CA ILE A 122 -5.20 -12.60 0.30
C ILE A 122 -5.23 -12.92 1.80
N ILE A 123 -4.36 -12.26 2.56
CA ILE A 123 -4.24 -12.41 4.02
C ILE A 123 -4.44 -11.07 4.73
N GLY A 124 -4.89 -11.11 5.98
CA GLY A 124 -4.94 -9.94 6.85
C GLY A 124 -3.59 -9.76 7.56
N VAL A 125 -2.95 -8.62 7.36
CA VAL A 125 -1.69 -8.28 8.04
C VAL A 125 -2.00 -7.34 9.21
N PRO A 126 -1.73 -7.76 10.47
CA PRO A 126 -1.91 -6.89 11.61
C PRO A 126 -0.85 -5.80 11.61
N VAL A 127 -1.29 -4.58 11.85
CA VAL A 127 -0.47 -3.38 11.88
C VAL A 127 -0.89 -2.48 13.02
N ARG A 128 0.08 -1.72 13.52
CA ARG A 128 -0.12 -0.70 14.54
C ARG A 128 0.18 0.67 13.96
N ALA A 129 -0.82 1.55 13.93
CA ALA A 129 -0.61 2.97 13.71
C ALA A 129 -0.39 3.68 15.04
N THR A 130 0.62 4.55 15.10
CA THR A 130 0.89 5.44 16.22
C THR A 130 1.01 6.87 15.71
N ILE A 131 0.24 7.79 16.28
CA ILE A 131 0.39 9.22 16.03
C ILE A 131 1.52 9.72 16.93
N ASN A 132 2.66 10.04 16.32
CA ASN A 132 3.84 10.54 16.98
C ASN A 132 4.01 12.04 16.70
N GLY A 133 4.29 12.84 17.73
CA GLY A 133 4.58 14.25 17.52
C GLY A 133 4.57 15.09 18.79
N PHE A 134 5.48 16.06 18.83
CA PHE A 134 5.44 17.21 19.74
C PHE A 134 5.57 18.53 18.97
N ARG A 135 6.43 18.57 17.92
CA ARG A 135 6.61 19.72 17.00
C ARG A 135 6.16 19.46 15.56
N THR A 136 6.33 18.22 15.08
CA THR A 136 5.83 17.77 13.78
C THR A 136 5.07 16.47 14.02
N GLU A 137 3.76 16.50 13.85
CA GLU A 137 2.92 15.31 13.97
C GLU A 137 3.06 14.46 12.71
N TYR A 138 3.30 13.16 12.89
CA TYR A 138 3.34 12.17 11.83
C TYR A 138 2.70 10.86 12.32
N ILE A 139 2.12 10.11 11.39
CA ILE A 139 1.58 8.79 11.63
C ILE A 139 2.68 7.79 11.30
N PHE A 140 2.98 6.91 12.24
CA PHE A 140 3.92 5.81 12.06
C PHE A 140 3.16 4.49 12.07
N ILE A 141 3.31 3.69 11.01
CA ILE A 141 2.67 2.37 10.91
C ILE A 141 3.75 1.30 10.86
N GLU A 142 3.64 0.32 11.75
CA GLU A 142 4.51 -0.84 11.80
C GLU A 142 3.71 -2.14 11.75
N GLY A 143 4.32 -3.20 11.24
CA GLY A 143 3.75 -4.54 11.32
C GLY A 143 3.75 -5.04 12.76
N ASP A 144 2.65 -5.62 13.20
CA ASP A 144 2.60 -6.34 14.48
C ASP A 144 3.10 -7.76 14.21
N GLU A 145 4.31 -8.07 14.64
CA GLU A 145 4.80 -9.45 14.68
C GLU A 145 4.36 -10.03 16.03
N GLU A 146 3.21 -10.71 16.05
CA GLU A 146 2.91 -11.69 17.10
C GLU A 146 3.82 -12.92 16.97
#